data_AF-A0A6L4Y9M0-F1
#
_entry.id   AF-A0A6L4Y9M0-F1
#
_cell.length_a   1.000
_cell.length_b   1.000
_cell.length_c   1.000
_cell.angle_alpha   90.00
_cell.angle_beta   90.00
_cell.angle_gamma   90.00
#
_symmetry.space_group_name_H-M   'P 1'
#
loop_
_entity.id
_entity.type
_entity.pdbx_description
1 polymer ?
#
loop_
_entity_poly.entity_id
_entity_poly.type
_entity_poly.pdbx_seq_one_letter_code
_entity_poly.pdbx_strand_id
1 'polypeptide(L)'
;MLLLMLSYLGFGVFVVLSYFGLAVFIVVVLGKIIKYLRMPLHVRWELYPVPHEKGREYGGSYFEELNWWEKPIKRSSLSQVKFMIPEILFVRALYHDNRKLWYVSFPFHFGIYMVIGCLGLLFIGAIANIAGLSPQSAIPVLLQSLAIIFGAIGLILGTIGAIGLLLRRTFDKDLRAFAAPIDYFNLVFILAIFLTGLIAWFSYDSALTVSRDYMKGLITFSPVVVGNSSLVVHIILLSLFIMYLPFTHMTHFIGKYFTWHEVRWDDRINTRGSAIEAKVNKLLNVKQSWSAPHMKPGKTWAETATEEVE
;
A
#
# COMPACT_ATOMS: atom_id res chain seq x y z
N MET A 1 12.25 -0.42 -44.10
CA MET A 1 11.44 0.74 -43.68
C MET A 1 10.17 0.32 -42.92
N LEU A 2 9.33 -0.58 -43.47
CA LEU A 2 8.12 -1.08 -42.79
C LEU A 2 8.41 -1.87 -41.48
N LEU A 3 9.44 -2.72 -41.47
CA LEU A 3 9.94 -3.42 -40.27
C LEU A 3 10.53 -2.48 -39.21
N LEU A 4 11.10 -1.34 -39.64
CA LEU A 4 11.57 -0.27 -38.76
C LEU A 4 10.39 0.54 -38.21
N MET A 5 9.36 0.83 -39.01
CA MET A 5 8.16 1.50 -38.50
C MET A 5 7.33 0.61 -37.57
N LEU A 6 7.21 -0.70 -37.88
CA LEU A 6 6.58 -1.68 -36.99
C LEU A 6 7.39 -1.89 -35.71
N SER A 7 8.71 -1.78 -35.77
CA SER A 7 9.55 -1.81 -34.59
C SER A 7 9.37 -0.53 -33.76
N TYR A 8 9.38 0.67 -34.35
CA TYR A 8 9.06 1.92 -33.63
C TYR A 8 7.64 1.95 -33.05
N LEU A 9 6.64 1.42 -33.75
CA LEU A 9 5.27 1.26 -33.25
C LEU A 9 5.20 0.23 -32.12
N GLY A 10 5.89 -0.91 -32.24
CA GLY A 10 5.97 -1.96 -31.23
C GLY A 10 6.78 -1.59 -29.98
N PHE A 11 7.86 -0.82 -30.14
CA PHE A 11 8.72 -0.32 -29.07
C PHE A 11 8.07 0.83 -28.28
N GLY A 12 7.10 1.53 -28.87
CA GLY A 12 6.29 2.53 -28.16
C GLY A 12 5.16 1.94 -27.31
N VAL A 13 4.66 0.73 -27.61
CA VAL A 13 3.46 0.18 -26.94
C VAL A 13 3.65 0.01 -25.44
N PHE A 14 4.79 -0.55 -25.00
CA PHE A 14 5.04 -0.75 -23.57
C PHE A 14 5.29 0.57 -22.83
N VAL A 15 5.88 1.58 -23.50
CA VAL A 15 6.03 2.93 -22.95
C VAL A 15 4.66 3.57 -22.75
N VAL A 16 3.79 3.50 -23.75
CA VAL A 16 2.39 3.96 -23.66
C VAL A 16 1.65 3.22 -22.56
N LEU A 17 1.83 1.90 -22.46
CA LEU A 17 1.25 1.08 -21.39
C LEU A 17 1.74 1.51 -20.01
N SER A 18 3.03 1.82 -19.83
CA SER A 18 3.57 2.33 -18.57
C SER A 18 2.93 3.68 -18.19
N TYR A 19 2.81 4.62 -19.13
CA TYR A 19 2.13 5.90 -18.87
C TYR A 19 0.64 5.69 -18.55
N PHE A 20 -0.05 4.88 -19.33
CA PHE A 20 -1.47 4.60 -19.13
C PHE A 20 -1.73 3.91 -17.79
N GLY A 21 -0.91 2.91 -17.45
CA GLY A 21 -0.98 2.22 -16.16
C GLY A 21 -0.74 3.16 -14.98
N LEU A 22 0.26 4.05 -15.08
CA LEU A 22 0.52 5.06 -14.06
C LEU A 22 -0.63 6.07 -13.93
N ALA A 23 -1.20 6.53 -15.05
CA ALA A 23 -2.34 7.44 -15.04
C ALA A 23 -3.57 6.81 -14.38
N VAL A 24 -3.90 5.56 -14.74
CA VAL A 24 -4.99 4.80 -14.09
C VAL A 24 -4.72 4.65 -12.60
N PHE A 25 -3.49 4.26 -12.22
CA PHE A 25 -3.11 4.14 -10.81
C PHE A 25 -3.37 5.44 -10.04
N ILE A 26 -2.87 6.57 -10.53
CA ILE A 26 -3.01 7.88 -9.89
C ILE A 26 -4.49 8.26 -9.78
N VAL A 27 -5.26 8.17 -10.86
CA VAL A 27 -6.69 8.56 -10.88
C VAL A 27 -7.50 7.74 -9.88
N VAL A 28 -7.31 6.42 -9.86
CA VAL A 28 -8.08 5.52 -8.98
C VAL A 28 -7.67 5.69 -7.52
N VAL A 29 -6.38 5.85 -7.23
CA VAL A 29 -5.90 6.11 -5.87
C VAL A 29 -6.41 7.46 -5.35
N LEU A 30 -6.36 8.52 -6.16
CA LEU A 30 -6.92 9.82 -5.79
C LEU A 30 -8.43 9.72 -5.55
N GLY A 31 -9.16 9.00 -6.41
CA GLY A 31 -10.58 8.72 -6.21
C GLY A 31 -10.88 8.01 -4.89
N LYS A 32 -10.06 7.01 -4.52
CA LYS A 32 -10.15 6.32 -3.22
C LYS A 32 -9.85 7.25 -2.05
N ILE A 33 -8.81 8.07 -2.13
CA ILE A 33 -8.47 9.06 -1.08
C ILE A 33 -9.63 10.04 -0.88
N ILE A 34 -10.16 10.61 -1.97
CA ILE A 34 -11.31 11.52 -1.92
C ILE A 34 -12.53 10.82 -1.30
N LYS A 35 -12.78 9.56 -1.67
CA LYS A 35 -13.85 8.76 -1.08
C LYS A 35 -13.66 8.61 0.43
N TYR A 36 -12.46 8.25 0.90
CA TYR A 36 -12.17 8.11 2.34
C TYR A 36 -12.34 9.43 3.10
N LEU A 37 -11.85 10.54 2.54
CA LEU A 37 -12.01 11.87 3.16
C LEU A 37 -13.48 12.32 3.25
N ARG A 38 -14.35 11.80 2.37
CA ARG A 38 -15.79 12.12 2.34
C ARG A 38 -16.67 11.13 3.09
N MET A 39 -16.10 10.02 3.61
CA MET A 39 -16.88 9.03 4.33
C MET A 39 -17.45 9.59 5.64
N PRO A 40 -18.63 9.10 6.08
CA PRO A 40 -19.20 9.48 7.36
C PRO A 40 -18.28 9.06 8.51
N LEU A 41 -18.56 9.56 9.71
CA LEU A 41 -17.86 9.13 10.91
C LEU A 41 -17.95 7.60 11.01
N HIS A 42 -16.79 6.95 11.16
CA HIS A 42 -16.74 5.50 11.29
C HIS A 42 -17.27 5.06 12.66
N VAL A 43 -17.71 3.81 12.75
CA VAL A 43 -18.05 3.21 14.06
C VAL A 43 -16.75 3.02 14.82
N ARG A 44 -16.58 3.80 15.89
CA ARG A 44 -15.39 3.77 16.73
C ARG A 44 -15.32 2.43 17.46
N TRP A 45 -14.20 1.73 17.31
CA TRP A 45 -13.83 0.60 18.15
C TRP A 45 -12.67 1.06 19.03
N GLU A 46 -12.96 1.38 20.28
CA GLU A 46 -11.98 1.83 21.26
C GLU A 46 -11.11 0.64 21.72
N LEU A 47 -10.19 0.22 20.84
CA LEU A 47 -9.27 -0.89 21.10
C LEU A 47 -8.05 -0.38 21.86
N TYR A 48 -8.19 -0.28 23.17
CA TYR A 48 -7.06 -0.06 24.08
C TYR A 48 -6.17 -1.31 24.16
N PRO A 49 -4.86 -1.16 24.40
CA PRO A 49 -4.12 0.09 24.64
C PRO A 49 -3.86 0.90 23.34
N VAL A 50 -3.91 2.23 23.46
CA VAL A 50 -3.73 3.15 22.33
C VAL A 50 -2.31 3.74 22.35
N PRO A 51 -1.52 3.62 21.25
CA PRO A 51 -0.11 4.00 21.27
C PRO A 51 0.22 5.46 21.61
N HIS A 52 -0.67 6.41 21.33
CA HIS A 52 -0.42 7.83 21.68
C HIS A 52 -0.72 8.19 23.13
N GLU A 53 -1.42 7.31 23.87
CA GLU A 53 -1.78 7.53 25.27
C GLU A 53 -0.65 7.12 26.21
N LYS A 54 -0.54 7.80 27.34
CA LYS A 54 0.46 7.48 28.37
C LYS A 54 0.06 6.20 29.12
N GLY A 55 1.04 5.41 29.52
CA GLY A 55 0.83 4.18 30.28
C GLY A 55 1.99 3.22 30.13
N ARG A 56 1.96 2.41 29.06
CA ARG A 56 2.97 1.37 28.78
C ARG A 56 3.73 1.66 27.49
N GLU A 57 4.76 0.85 27.22
CA GLU A 57 5.58 0.92 25.99
C GLU A 57 4.74 0.75 24.70
N TYR A 58 3.64 -0.01 24.78
CA TYR A 58 2.73 -0.27 23.66
C TYR A 58 1.49 0.64 23.64
N GLY A 59 1.47 1.70 24.47
CA GLY A 59 0.32 2.58 24.66
C GLY A 59 -0.39 2.38 26.00
N GLY A 60 -1.46 3.13 26.22
CA GLY A 60 -2.27 3.06 27.44
C GLY A 60 -3.72 3.41 27.17
N SER A 61 -4.46 3.67 28.24
CA SER A 61 -5.82 4.19 28.18
C SER A 61 -5.97 5.33 29.17
N TYR A 62 -6.55 6.45 28.74
CA TYR A 62 -6.89 7.53 29.68
C TYR A 62 -7.92 7.06 30.73
N PHE A 63 -8.68 5.98 30.46
CA PHE A 63 -9.57 5.37 31.45
C PHE A 63 -8.82 4.73 32.64
N GLU A 64 -7.51 4.51 32.53
CA GLU A 64 -6.67 4.03 33.64
C GLU A 64 -6.41 5.14 34.68
N GLU A 65 -6.66 6.41 34.33
CA GLU A 65 -6.45 7.53 35.23
C GLU A 65 -7.74 7.89 36.00
N LEU A 66 -7.65 7.93 37.33
CA LEU A 66 -8.75 8.42 38.17
C LEU A 66 -9.09 9.86 37.83
N ASN A 67 -10.39 10.15 37.72
CA ASN A 67 -10.95 11.44 37.33
C ASN A 67 -10.33 11.99 36.04
N TRP A 68 -10.09 11.11 35.04
CA TRP A 68 -9.51 11.50 33.75
C TRP A 68 -10.29 12.61 33.05
N TRP A 69 -11.61 12.72 33.29
CA TRP A 69 -12.48 13.75 32.69
C TRP A 69 -12.17 15.17 33.18
N GLU A 70 -11.45 15.32 34.29
CA GLU A 70 -11.01 16.63 34.82
C GLU A 70 -9.63 17.03 34.30
N LYS A 71 -8.96 16.14 33.55
CA LYS A 71 -7.56 16.28 33.19
C LYS A 71 -7.40 16.44 31.67
N PRO A 72 -6.38 17.19 31.21
CA PRO A 72 -6.09 17.29 29.79
C PRO A 72 -5.55 15.96 29.27
N ILE A 73 -6.20 15.40 28.23
CA ILE A 73 -5.71 14.18 27.55
C ILE A 73 -4.42 14.50 26.80
N LYS A 74 -3.35 13.76 27.12
CA LYS A 74 -2.01 13.95 26.54
C LYS A 74 -1.77 12.93 25.45
N ARG A 75 -1.67 13.41 24.20
CA ARG A 75 -1.40 12.57 23.03
C ARG A 75 0.03 12.77 22.53
N SER A 76 0.67 11.66 22.15
CA SER A 76 2.00 11.67 21.54
C SER A 76 1.96 11.08 20.13
N SER A 77 2.05 11.94 19.11
CA SER A 77 2.21 11.51 17.71
C SER A 77 3.51 10.72 17.50
N LEU A 78 4.56 11.05 18.27
CA LEU A 78 5.82 10.31 18.22
C LEU A 78 5.65 8.85 18.65
N SER A 79 4.82 8.59 19.65
CA SER A 79 4.56 7.23 20.12
C SER A 79 3.79 6.40 19.08
N GLN A 80 2.85 7.01 18.36
CA GLN A 80 2.17 6.36 17.22
C GLN A 80 3.16 5.96 16.13
N VAL A 81 4.05 6.87 15.74
CA VAL A 81 5.07 6.59 14.71
C VAL A 81 6.01 5.48 15.18
N LYS A 82 6.47 5.53 16.43
CA LYS A 82 7.30 4.48 17.03
C LYS A 82 6.61 3.12 17.07
N PHE A 83 5.28 3.08 17.23
CA PHE A 83 4.51 1.83 17.16
C PHE A 83 4.32 1.34 15.71
N MET A 84 3.99 2.25 14.78
CA MET A 84 3.73 1.89 13.37
C MET A 84 4.96 1.36 12.66
N ILE A 85 6.13 1.96 12.88
CA ILE A 85 7.35 1.60 12.13
C ILE A 85 7.67 0.10 12.25
N PRO A 86 7.79 -0.49 13.46
CA PRO A 86 8.06 -1.91 13.58
C PRO A 86 6.92 -2.79 13.06
N GLU A 87 5.68 -2.36 13.28
CA GLU A 87 4.48 -3.08 12.85
C GLU A 87 4.37 -3.19 11.32
N ILE A 88 4.87 -2.18 10.61
CA ILE A 88 4.86 -2.12 9.16
C ILE A 88 6.11 -2.80 8.58
N LEU A 89 7.30 -2.42 9.05
CA LEU A 89 8.56 -2.88 8.48
C LEU A 89 8.83 -4.35 8.80
N PHE A 90 8.49 -4.80 10.01
CA PHE A 90 8.76 -6.16 10.48
C PHE A 90 7.52 -7.05 10.55
N VAL A 91 6.35 -6.52 10.18
CA VAL A 91 5.07 -7.24 10.28
C VAL A 91 4.88 -7.83 11.69
N ARG A 92 5.11 -6.97 12.69
CA ARG A 92 5.31 -7.35 14.10
C ARG A 92 4.13 -8.15 14.68
N ALA A 93 2.89 -7.81 14.33
CA ALA A 93 1.72 -8.59 14.73
C ALA A 93 1.84 -10.07 14.34
N LEU A 94 2.24 -10.38 13.10
CA LEU A 94 2.43 -11.79 12.69
C LEU A 94 3.58 -12.46 13.44
N TYR A 95 4.64 -11.72 13.79
CA TYR A 95 5.77 -12.26 14.54
C TYR A 95 5.34 -12.82 15.90
N HIS A 96 4.39 -12.15 16.57
CA HIS A 96 3.87 -12.53 17.87
C HIS A 96 2.66 -13.47 17.79
N ASP A 97 1.69 -13.20 16.90
CA ASP A 97 0.41 -13.89 16.87
C ASP A 97 0.39 -15.13 15.96
N ASN A 98 1.19 -15.14 14.90
CA ASN A 98 1.28 -16.26 13.97
C ASN A 98 2.69 -16.41 13.37
N ARG A 99 3.59 -16.92 14.21
CA ARG A 99 5.01 -17.04 13.87
C ARG A 99 5.28 -17.89 12.63
N LYS A 100 4.47 -18.92 12.39
CA LYS A 100 4.60 -19.79 11.21
C LYS A 100 4.33 -19.03 9.91
N LEU A 101 3.32 -18.16 9.91
CA LEU A 101 3.00 -17.31 8.77
C LEU A 101 4.03 -16.18 8.60
N TRP A 102 4.56 -15.65 9.70
CA TRP A 102 5.59 -14.61 9.65
C TRP A 102 6.82 -15.00 8.81
N TYR A 103 7.30 -16.24 8.92
CA TYR A 103 8.48 -16.69 8.17
C TYR A 103 8.36 -16.62 6.65
N VAL A 104 7.13 -16.66 6.11
CA VAL A 104 6.89 -16.49 4.66
C VAL A 104 6.40 -15.09 4.32
N SER A 105 5.63 -14.45 5.22
CA SER A 105 5.13 -13.10 5.04
C SER A 105 6.23 -12.05 5.12
N PHE A 106 7.18 -12.17 6.05
CA PHE A 106 8.23 -11.18 6.22
C PHE A 106 9.16 -11.08 5.00
N PRO A 107 9.72 -12.19 4.46
CA PRO A 107 10.50 -12.12 3.21
C PRO A 107 9.72 -11.52 2.05
N PHE A 108 8.42 -11.83 1.93
CA PHE A 108 7.57 -11.25 0.90
C PHE A 108 7.45 -9.73 1.02
N HIS A 109 7.08 -9.22 2.19
CA HIS A 109 6.90 -7.78 2.42
C HIS A 109 8.24 -7.04 2.33
N PHE A 110 9.28 -7.57 2.96
CA PHE A 110 10.61 -6.99 2.91
C PHE A 110 11.16 -7.00 1.48
N GLY A 111 10.88 -8.05 0.71
CA GLY A 111 11.17 -8.12 -0.72
C GLY A 111 10.50 -6.98 -1.52
N ILE A 112 9.20 -6.75 -1.28
CA ILE A 112 8.47 -5.62 -1.88
C ILE A 112 9.09 -4.28 -1.48
N TYR A 113 9.40 -4.06 -0.19
CA TYR A 113 10.03 -2.81 0.27
C TYR A 113 11.37 -2.55 -0.42
N MET A 114 12.18 -3.60 -0.59
CA MET A 114 13.46 -3.52 -1.28
C MET A 114 13.28 -3.22 -2.79
N VAL A 115 12.31 -3.83 -3.46
CA VAL A 115 12.00 -3.50 -4.86
C VAL A 115 11.48 -2.06 -5.01
N ILE A 116 10.61 -1.58 -4.11
CA ILE A 116 10.16 -0.19 -4.10
C ILE A 116 11.36 0.75 -3.89
N GLY A 117 12.26 0.42 -2.97
CA GLY A 117 13.51 1.16 -2.76
C GLY A 117 14.41 1.18 -4.00
N CYS A 118 14.55 0.03 -4.69
CA CYS A 118 15.25 -0.07 -5.96
C CYS A 118 14.65 0.87 -7.01
N LEU A 119 13.32 0.84 -7.21
CA LEU A 119 12.64 1.75 -8.14
C LEU A 119 12.86 3.22 -7.78
N GLY A 120 12.82 3.56 -6.49
CA GLY A 120 13.12 4.92 -6.01
C GLY A 120 14.57 5.35 -6.29
N LEU A 121 15.54 4.46 -6.09
CA LEU A 121 16.94 4.72 -6.40
C LEU A 121 17.18 4.88 -7.91
N LEU A 122 16.53 4.06 -8.74
CA LEU A 122 16.57 4.21 -10.20
C LEU A 122 15.93 5.52 -10.66
N PHE A 123 14.83 5.94 -10.03
CA PHE A 123 14.20 7.24 -10.29
C PHE A 123 15.15 8.40 -9.95
N ILE A 124 15.75 8.39 -8.76
CA ILE A 124 16.71 9.43 -8.35
C ILE A 124 17.95 9.41 -9.26
N GLY A 125 18.45 8.22 -9.63
CA GLY A 125 19.55 8.05 -10.57
C GLY A 125 19.22 8.58 -11.98
N ALA A 126 17.98 8.39 -12.44
CA ALA A 126 17.52 8.97 -13.69
C ALA A 126 17.47 10.51 -13.63
N ILE A 127 17.00 11.09 -12.53
CA ILE A 127 17.04 12.54 -12.30
C ILE A 127 18.48 13.07 -12.27
N ALA A 128 19.41 12.37 -11.62
CA ALA A 128 20.83 12.74 -11.62
C ALA A 128 21.42 12.76 -13.04
N ASN A 129 21.09 11.76 -13.87
CA ASN A 129 21.49 11.72 -15.28
C ASN A 129 20.87 12.85 -16.11
N ILE A 130 19.64 13.27 -15.81
CA ILE A 130 18.98 14.41 -16.46
C ILE A 130 19.66 15.72 -16.07
N ALA A 131 20.05 15.85 -14.80
CA ALA A 131 20.79 16.99 -14.28
C ALA A 131 22.26 17.08 -14.78
N GLY A 132 22.69 16.15 -15.64
CA GLY A 132 24.01 16.17 -16.26
C GLY A 132 25.15 15.66 -15.37
N LEU A 133 24.84 14.97 -14.26
CA LEU A 133 25.88 14.33 -13.45
C LEU A 133 26.53 13.21 -14.24
N SER A 134 27.86 13.17 -14.26
CA SER A 134 28.61 12.09 -14.90
C SER A 134 28.25 10.74 -14.25
N PRO A 135 27.93 9.70 -15.03
CA PRO A 135 27.64 8.36 -14.50
C PRO A 135 28.79 7.75 -13.68
N GLN A 136 30.02 8.25 -13.87
CA GLN A 136 31.22 7.80 -13.16
C GLN A 136 31.48 8.59 -11.87
N SER A 137 30.71 9.64 -11.60
CA SER A 137 30.84 10.40 -10.35
C SER A 137 30.34 9.59 -9.15
N ALA A 138 30.83 9.92 -7.95
CA ALA A 138 30.58 9.13 -6.74
C ALA A 138 29.09 8.94 -6.43
N ILE A 139 28.25 9.96 -6.68
CA ILE A 139 26.81 9.92 -6.36
C ILE A 139 26.04 8.94 -7.26
N PRO A 140 26.05 9.05 -8.61
CA PRO A 140 25.43 8.06 -9.49
C PRO A 140 25.94 6.64 -9.29
N VAL A 141 27.24 6.45 -9.04
CA VAL A 141 27.82 5.13 -8.74
C VAL A 141 27.23 4.55 -7.46
N LEU A 142 27.12 5.35 -6.40
CA LEU A 142 26.49 4.94 -5.15
C LEU A 142 25.02 4.58 -5.34
N LEU A 143 24.25 5.43 -6.02
CA LEU A 143 22.83 5.19 -6.31
C LEU A 143 22.63 3.89 -7.11
N GLN A 144 23.45 3.67 -8.14
CA GLN A 144 23.39 2.46 -8.95
C GLN A 144 23.73 1.21 -8.13
N SER A 145 24.79 1.27 -7.32
CA SER A 145 25.22 0.15 -6.49
C SER A 145 24.16 -0.23 -5.46
N LEU A 146 23.55 0.76 -4.80
CA LEU A 146 22.44 0.54 -3.88
C LEU A 146 21.22 -0.01 -4.62
N ALA A 147 20.90 0.48 -5.82
CA ALA A 147 19.78 -0.02 -6.61
C ALA A 147 19.96 -1.51 -6.96
N ILE A 148 21.18 -1.94 -7.30
CA ILE A 148 21.50 -3.35 -7.57
C ILE A 148 21.31 -4.19 -6.31
N ILE A 149 21.82 -3.75 -5.15
CA ILE A 149 21.68 -4.48 -3.88
C ILE A 149 20.20 -4.63 -3.51
N PHE A 150 19.45 -3.52 -3.54
CA PHE A 150 18.02 -3.51 -3.22
C PHE A 150 17.22 -4.35 -4.22
N GLY A 151 17.52 -4.24 -5.51
CA GLY A 151 16.88 -5.02 -6.56
C GLY A 151 17.12 -6.52 -6.38
N ALA A 152 18.38 -6.93 -6.21
CA ALA A 152 18.76 -8.33 -6.02
C ALA A 152 18.09 -8.94 -4.78
N ILE A 153 18.27 -8.31 -3.61
CA ILE A 153 17.68 -8.78 -2.35
C ILE A 153 16.16 -8.79 -2.44
N GLY A 154 15.57 -7.72 -3.00
CA GLY A 154 14.14 -7.55 -3.13
C GLY A 154 13.48 -8.61 -3.99
N LEU A 155 14.04 -8.87 -5.17
CA LEU A 155 13.55 -9.87 -6.11
C LEU A 155 13.70 -11.30 -5.55
N ILE A 156 14.84 -11.62 -4.91
CA ILE A 156 15.08 -12.95 -4.31
C ILE A 156 14.12 -13.20 -3.14
N LEU A 157 14.07 -12.30 -2.16
CA LEU A 157 13.21 -12.46 -0.99
C LEU A 157 11.72 -12.39 -1.36
N GLY A 158 11.35 -11.52 -2.29
CA GLY A 158 10.01 -11.42 -2.85
C GLY A 158 9.56 -12.73 -3.48
N THR A 159 10.43 -13.36 -4.29
CA THR A 159 10.16 -14.67 -4.92
C THR A 159 9.97 -15.76 -3.86
N ILE A 160 10.91 -15.90 -2.92
CA ILE A 160 10.86 -16.91 -1.86
C ILE A 160 9.59 -16.72 -1.01
N GLY A 161 9.30 -15.48 -0.60
CA GLY A 161 8.12 -15.14 0.18
C GLY A 161 6.82 -15.39 -0.57
N ALA A 162 6.75 -15.04 -1.85
CA ALA A 162 5.55 -15.26 -2.69
C ALA A 162 5.27 -16.75 -2.88
N ILE A 163 6.29 -17.57 -3.15
CA ILE A 163 6.17 -19.04 -3.21
C ILE A 163 5.70 -19.57 -1.85
N GLY A 164 6.36 -19.16 -0.75
CA GLY A 164 6.02 -19.61 0.59
C GLY A 164 4.57 -19.28 0.97
N LEU A 165 4.09 -18.08 0.65
CA LEU A 165 2.71 -17.67 0.86
C LEU A 165 1.73 -18.47 0.00
N LEU A 166 2.08 -18.76 -1.25
CA LEU A 166 1.21 -19.50 -2.16
C LEU A 166 1.05 -20.95 -1.70
N LEU A 167 2.15 -21.58 -1.29
CA LEU A 167 2.14 -22.92 -0.68
C LEU A 167 1.30 -22.93 0.59
N ARG A 168 1.52 -21.99 1.51
CA ARG A 168 0.72 -21.88 2.75
C ARG A 168 -0.77 -21.72 2.45
N ARG A 169 -1.14 -20.79 1.57
CA ARG A 169 -2.55 -20.54 1.22
C ARG A 169 -3.22 -21.76 0.56
N THR A 170 -2.47 -22.55 -0.21
CA THR A 170 -3.00 -23.73 -0.92
C THR A 170 -3.17 -24.95 -0.02
N PHE A 171 -2.20 -25.18 0.88
CA PHE A 171 -2.10 -26.43 1.65
C PHE A 171 -2.58 -26.32 3.10
N ASP A 172 -2.61 -25.11 3.67
CA ASP A 172 -3.14 -24.88 5.02
C ASP A 172 -4.66 -24.77 4.97
N LYS A 173 -5.37 -25.73 5.60
CA LYS A 173 -6.83 -25.80 5.57
C LYS A 173 -7.48 -24.57 6.20
N ASP A 174 -6.89 -24.05 7.26
CA ASP A 174 -7.43 -22.91 8.01
C ASP A 174 -7.31 -21.64 7.17
N LEU A 175 -6.16 -21.43 6.52
CA LEU A 175 -5.97 -20.28 5.62
C LEU A 175 -6.85 -20.39 4.36
N ARG A 176 -6.98 -21.59 3.80
CA ARG A 176 -7.77 -21.82 2.59
C ARG A 176 -9.26 -21.53 2.81
N ALA A 177 -9.78 -21.77 4.02
CA ALA A 177 -11.17 -21.48 4.35
C ALA A 177 -11.53 -19.99 4.21
N PHE A 178 -10.56 -19.09 4.31
CA PHE A 178 -10.74 -17.64 4.18
C PHE A 178 -10.17 -17.06 2.87
N ALA A 179 -9.70 -17.90 1.94
CA ALA A 179 -9.08 -17.46 0.70
C ALA A 179 -10.07 -17.46 -0.47
N ALA A 180 -10.18 -16.32 -1.16
CA ALA A 180 -10.92 -16.23 -2.42
C ALA A 180 -10.00 -16.54 -3.62
N PRO A 181 -10.55 -16.98 -4.78
CA PRO A 181 -9.75 -17.24 -5.99
C PRO A 181 -8.87 -16.05 -6.42
N ILE A 182 -9.37 -14.84 -6.22
CA ILE A 182 -8.64 -13.61 -6.53
C ILE A 182 -7.35 -13.46 -5.70
N ASP A 183 -7.30 -14.01 -4.49
CA ASP A 183 -6.12 -13.94 -3.63
C ASP A 183 -4.99 -14.82 -4.15
N TYR A 184 -5.31 -15.92 -4.83
CA TYR A 184 -4.33 -16.76 -5.52
C TYR A 184 -3.83 -16.08 -6.79
N PHE A 185 -4.75 -15.53 -7.60
CA PHE A 185 -4.37 -14.77 -8.80
C PHE A 185 -3.41 -13.62 -8.46
N ASN A 186 -3.74 -12.81 -7.45
CA ASN A 186 -2.90 -11.70 -7.01
C ASN A 186 -1.49 -12.16 -6.65
N LEU A 187 -1.37 -13.27 -5.92
CA LEU A 187 -0.09 -13.78 -5.47
C LEU A 187 0.72 -14.40 -6.62
N VAL A 188 0.07 -15.09 -7.54
CA VAL A 188 0.70 -15.63 -8.76
C VAL A 188 1.15 -14.48 -9.68
N PHE A 189 0.37 -13.42 -9.81
CA PHE A 189 0.74 -12.27 -10.63
C PHE A 189 1.98 -11.56 -10.04
N ILE A 190 2.02 -11.33 -8.72
CA ILE A 190 3.21 -10.78 -8.06
C ILE A 190 4.42 -11.72 -8.23
N LEU A 191 4.23 -13.03 -8.07
CA LEU A 191 5.29 -14.01 -8.30
C LEU A 191 5.83 -13.95 -9.74
N ALA A 192 4.96 -13.82 -10.74
CA ALA A 192 5.38 -13.66 -12.13
C ALA A 192 6.21 -12.38 -12.35
N ILE A 193 5.88 -11.28 -11.68
CA ILE A 193 6.66 -10.04 -11.73
C ILE A 193 8.04 -10.25 -11.10
N PHE A 194 8.13 -10.90 -9.93
CA PHE A 194 9.42 -11.19 -9.30
C PHE A 194 10.28 -12.12 -10.16
N LEU A 195 9.70 -13.20 -10.71
CA LEU A 195 10.42 -14.14 -11.57
C LEU A 195 10.91 -13.48 -12.85
N THR A 196 10.06 -12.73 -13.55
CA THR A 196 10.47 -12.01 -14.76
C THR A 196 11.49 -10.91 -14.46
N GLY A 197 11.40 -10.27 -13.29
CA GLY A 197 12.41 -9.32 -12.81
C GLY A 197 13.76 -9.97 -12.55
N LEU A 198 13.77 -11.14 -11.88
CA LEU A 198 14.99 -11.94 -11.68
C LEU A 198 15.61 -12.38 -13.00
N ILE A 199 14.79 -12.86 -13.94
CA ILE A 199 15.26 -13.29 -15.26
C ILE A 199 15.86 -12.11 -16.01
N ALA A 200 15.16 -10.96 -16.06
CA ALA A 200 15.66 -9.77 -16.76
C ALA A 200 16.93 -9.20 -16.13
N TRP A 201 17.00 -9.16 -14.80
CA TRP A 201 18.19 -8.72 -14.07
C TRP A 201 19.38 -9.64 -14.29
N PHE A 202 19.20 -10.96 -14.15
CA PHE A 202 20.30 -11.92 -14.27
C PHE A 202 20.79 -12.08 -15.71
N SER A 203 19.88 -12.08 -16.69
CA SER A 203 20.21 -12.40 -18.09
C SER A 203 20.57 -11.19 -18.97
N TYR A 204 20.20 -9.97 -18.57
CA TYR A 204 20.34 -8.81 -19.45
C TYR A 204 20.80 -7.53 -18.75
N ASP A 205 20.11 -7.09 -17.69
CA ASP A 205 20.33 -5.78 -17.08
C ASP A 205 20.81 -5.88 -15.63
N SER A 206 21.88 -6.64 -15.40
CA SER A 206 22.42 -6.91 -14.06
C SER A 206 22.92 -5.64 -13.36
N ALA A 207 23.41 -4.69 -14.16
CA ALA A 207 23.82 -3.37 -13.70
C ALA A 207 22.64 -2.41 -13.49
N LEU A 208 21.41 -2.76 -13.90
CA LEU A 208 20.21 -1.90 -13.88
C LEU A 208 20.38 -0.57 -14.64
N THR A 209 21.26 -0.53 -15.63
CA THR A 209 21.53 0.66 -16.44
C THR A 209 20.39 0.90 -17.42
N VAL A 210 19.92 -0.16 -18.10
CA VAL A 210 18.84 -0.06 -19.08
C VAL A 210 17.53 0.31 -18.38
N SER A 211 17.27 -0.26 -17.20
CA SER A 211 16.11 0.05 -16.37
C SER A 211 16.10 1.50 -15.89
N ARG A 212 17.26 2.04 -15.49
CA ARG A 212 17.40 3.46 -15.14
C ARG A 212 17.20 4.37 -16.36
N ASP A 213 17.76 4.01 -17.51
CA ASP A 213 17.64 4.80 -18.73
C ASP A 213 16.20 4.74 -19.29
N TYR A 214 15.48 3.63 -19.07
CA TYR A 214 14.04 3.52 -19.29
C TYR A 214 13.26 4.51 -18.41
N MET A 215 13.56 4.55 -17.11
CA MET A 215 12.99 5.53 -16.19
C MET A 215 13.28 6.97 -16.63
N LYS A 216 14.51 7.26 -17.06
CA LYS A 216 14.89 8.56 -17.61
C LYS A 216 14.02 8.92 -18.81
N GLY A 217 13.88 8.03 -19.79
CA GLY A 217 13.06 8.28 -20.96
C GLY A 217 11.59 8.50 -20.65
N LEU A 218 11.04 7.79 -19.65
CA LEU A 218 9.69 8.06 -19.14
C LEU A 218 9.55 9.48 -18.56
N ILE A 219 10.56 9.94 -17.82
CA ILE A 219 10.56 11.29 -17.22
C ILE A 219 10.71 12.37 -18.30
N THR A 220 11.56 12.15 -19.29
CA THR A 220 11.86 13.13 -20.36
C THR A 220 10.95 13.00 -21.58
N PHE A 221 9.93 12.14 -21.53
CA PHE A 221 9.04 11.84 -22.66
C PHE A 221 9.80 11.52 -23.96
N SER A 222 10.92 10.81 -23.81
CA SER A 222 11.83 10.49 -24.91
C SER A 222 11.67 9.01 -25.30
N PRO A 223 11.77 8.66 -26.59
CA PRO A 223 11.72 7.27 -27.02
C PRO A 223 12.81 6.43 -26.33
N VAL A 224 12.42 5.27 -25.80
CA VAL A 224 13.36 4.29 -25.22
C VAL A 224 13.28 2.99 -26.00
N VAL A 225 14.44 2.47 -26.39
CA VAL A 225 14.52 1.15 -27.01
C VAL A 225 14.98 0.14 -25.96
N VAL A 226 14.12 -0.80 -25.63
CA VAL A 226 14.46 -1.95 -24.79
C VAL A 226 14.75 -3.14 -25.71
N GLY A 227 16.03 -3.47 -25.88
CA GLY A 227 16.49 -4.46 -26.87
C GLY A 227 16.32 -5.93 -26.46
N ASN A 228 15.71 -6.22 -25.31
CA ASN A 228 15.63 -7.58 -24.75
C ASN A 228 14.21 -7.95 -24.33
N SER A 229 13.75 -9.10 -24.81
CA SER A 229 12.38 -9.58 -24.59
C SER A 229 12.05 -9.87 -23.12
N SER A 230 13.01 -10.34 -22.30
CA SER A 230 12.75 -10.60 -20.87
C SER A 230 12.46 -9.32 -20.09
N LEU A 231 13.21 -8.24 -20.38
CA LEU A 231 12.97 -6.94 -19.77
C LEU A 231 11.67 -6.32 -20.28
N VAL A 232 11.35 -6.46 -21.57
CA VAL A 232 10.05 -6.02 -22.12
C VAL A 232 8.88 -6.72 -21.44
N VAL A 233 8.94 -8.05 -21.28
CA VAL A 233 7.90 -8.82 -20.58
C VAL A 233 7.76 -8.34 -19.13
N HIS A 234 8.88 -8.12 -18.43
CA HIS A 234 8.85 -7.60 -17.07
C HIS A 234 8.19 -6.21 -16.99
N ILE A 235 8.54 -5.29 -17.90
CA ILE A 235 7.94 -3.95 -17.97
C ILE A 235 6.43 -4.03 -18.24
N ILE A 236 6.00 -4.90 -19.15
CA ILE A 236 4.58 -5.10 -19.45
C ILE A 236 3.84 -5.62 -18.21
N LEU A 237 4.34 -6.67 -17.56
CA LEU A 237 3.72 -7.23 -16.36
C LEU A 237 3.66 -6.22 -15.21
N LEU A 238 4.75 -5.47 -14.99
CA LEU A 238 4.79 -4.42 -13.98
C LEU A 238 3.80 -3.29 -14.29
N SER A 239 3.69 -2.87 -15.55
CA SER A 239 2.75 -1.82 -15.97
C SER A 239 1.29 -2.27 -15.80
N LEU A 240 0.97 -3.51 -16.18
CA LEU A 240 -0.34 -4.12 -15.96
C LEU A 240 -0.64 -4.24 -14.46
N PHE A 241 0.35 -4.58 -13.65
CA PHE A 241 0.20 -4.66 -12.20
C PHE A 241 -0.07 -3.30 -11.58
N ILE A 242 0.67 -2.25 -11.96
CA ILE A 242 0.43 -0.88 -11.48
C ILE A 242 -1.00 -0.43 -11.84
N MET A 243 -1.46 -0.73 -13.05
CA MET A 243 -2.84 -0.45 -13.48
C MET A 243 -3.89 -1.23 -12.68
N TYR A 244 -3.61 -2.49 -12.36
CA TYR A 244 -4.51 -3.41 -11.66
C TYR A 244 -4.57 -3.20 -10.15
N LEU A 245 -3.41 -2.91 -9.53
CA LEU A 245 -3.21 -2.73 -8.10
C LEU A 245 -4.30 -1.91 -7.39
N PRO A 246 -4.73 -0.72 -7.89
CA PRO A 246 -5.65 0.13 -7.17
C PRO A 246 -7.08 -0.42 -7.13
N PHE A 247 -7.39 -1.49 -7.87
CA PHE A 247 -8.71 -2.15 -7.86
C PHE A 247 -8.79 -3.36 -6.91
N THR A 248 -7.70 -3.68 -6.21
CA THR A 248 -7.59 -4.92 -5.43
C THR A 248 -7.58 -4.69 -3.92
N HIS A 249 -7.70 -5.77 -3.16
CA HIS A 249 -7.45 -5.78 -1.71
C HIS A 249 -5.98 -5.47 -1.35
N MET A 250 -5.05 -5.50 -2.31
CA MET A 250 -3.64 -5.20 -2.07
C MET A 250 -3.42 -3.72 -1.74
N THR A 251 -4.38 -2.81 -2.00
CA THR A 251 -4.30 -1.41 -1.55
C THR A 251 -4.42 -1.23 -0.04
N HIS A 252 -4.50 -2.31 0.75
CA HIS A 252 -4.53 -2.22 2.21
C HIS A 252 -3.35 -1.45 2.78
N PHE A 253 -2.19 -1.41 2.10
CA PHE A 253 -1.07 -0.57 2.54
C PHE A 253 -1.48 0.91 2.59
N ILE A 254 -2.24 1.43 1.61
CA ILE A 254 -2.71 2.82 1.59
C ILE A 254 -3.57 3.08 2.85
N GLY A 255 -4.53 2.22 3.16
CA GLY A 255 -5.30 2.33 4.40
C GLY A 255 -4.41 2.23 5.65
N LYS A 256 -3.48 1.28 5.69
CA LYS A 256 -2.59 1.05 6.84
C LYS A 256 -1.67 2.25 7.12
N TYR A 257 -1.16 2.93 6.09
CA TYR A 257 -0.31 4.11 6.29
C TYR A 257 -1.12 5.38 6.59
N PHE A 258 -2.23 5.60 5.89
CA PHE A 258 -2.94 6.88 5.94
C PHE A 258 -4.14 6.92 6.87
N THR A 259 -4.80 5.80 7.14
CA THR A 259 -6.05 5.79 7.92
C THR A 259 -5.94 5.04 9.23
N TRP A 260 -4.82 4.36 9.51
CA TRP A 260 -4.74 3.49 10.68
C TRP A 260 -4.82 4.25 12.00
N HIS A 261 -4.19 5.41 12.08
CA HIS A 261 -4.27 6.30 13.23
C HIS A 261 -5.67 6.91 13.41
N GLU A 262 -6.42 7.12 12.32
CA GLU A 262 -7.79 7.65 12.37
C GLU A 262 -8.86 6.57 12.61
N VAL A 263 -8.54 5.29 12.40
CA VAL A 263 -9.54 4.20 12.51
C VAL A 263 -9.30 3.34 13.73
N ARG A 264 -8.06 2.90 13.99
CA ARG A 264 -7.77 2.00 15.11
C ARG A 264 -7.51 2.75 16.42
N TRP A 265 -7.08 3.99 16.33
CA TRP A 265 -6.66 4.80 17.48
C TRP A 265 -7.49 6.09 17.61
N ASP A 266 -8.68 6.15 17.02
CA ASP A 266 -9.55 7.31 17.22
C ASP A 266 -10.31 7.20 18.54
N ASP A 267 -9.68 7.69 19.60
CA ASP A 267 -10.20 7.80 20.96
C ASP A 267 -10.64 9.24 21.30
N ARG A 268 -10.95 10.06 20.29
CA ARG A 268 -11.41 11.44 20.52
C ARG A 268 -12.74 11.45 21.24
N ILE A 269 -12.82 12.18 22.34
CA ILE A 269 -14.07 12.38 23.08
C ILE A 269 -15.03 13.22 22.24
N ASN A 270 -16.30 12.80 22.22
CA ASN A 270 -17.36 13.64 21.71
C ASN A 270 -17.80 14.64 22.80
N THR A 271 -17.39 15.90 22.68
CA THR A 271 -17.82 16.98 23.57
C THR A 271 -18.84 17.90 22.88
N ARG A 272 -19.62 18.65 23.68
CA ARG A 272 -20.57 19.63 23.16
C ARG A 272 -19.84 20.73 22.37
N GLY A 273 -20.35 21.06 21.20
CA GLY A 273 -19.76 22.00 20.24
C GLY A 273 -18.60 21.42 19.43
N SER A 274 -18.24 20.14 19.60
CA SER A 274 -17.12 19.54 18.89
C SER A 274 -17.44 19.24 17.42
N ALA A 275 -16.40 19.08 16.61
CA ALA A 275 -16.53 18.62 15.23
C ALA A 275 -17.15 17.21 15.13
N ILE A 276 -17.00 16.37 16.16
CA ILE A 276 -17.63 15.05 16.23
C ILE A 276 -19.14 15.20 16.42
N GLU A 277 -19.57 16.04 17.37
CA GLU A 277 -20.99 16.33 17.60
C GLU A 277 -21.65 16.88 16.32
N ALA A 278 -21.01 17.82 15.63
CA ALA A 278 -21.52 18.36 14.36
C ALA A 278 -21.69 17.28 13.28
N LYS A 279 -20.74 16.34 13.16
CA LYS A 279 -20.83 15.21 12.23
C LYS A 279 -21.94 14.24 12.63
N VAL A 280 -22.07 13.91 13.92
CA VAL A 280 -23.13 13.03 14.44
C VAL A 280 -24.50 13.65 14.20
N ASN A 281 -24.70 14.93 14.52
CA ASN A 281 -25.96 15.64 14.27
C ASN A 281 -26.34 15.63 12.80
N LYS A 282 -25.37 15.80 11.89
CA LYS A 282 -25.62 15.69 10.45
C LYS A 282 -26.09 14.28 10.07
N LEU A 283 -25.49 13.23 10.63
CA LEU A 283 -25.84 11.83 10.35
C LEU A 283 -27.20 11.44 10.95
N LEU A 284 -27.52 11.95 12.14
CA LEU A 284 -28.81 11.72 12.79
C LEU A 284 -30.00 12.25 11.97
N ASN A 285 -29.77 13.29 11.16
CA ASN A 285 -30.78 13.86 10.25
C ASN A 285 -30.90 13.13 8.89
N VAL A 286 -30.10 12.08 8.64
CA VAL A 286 -30.21 11.30 7.41
C VAL A 286 -31.46 10.42 7.48
N LYS A 287 -32.30 10.47 6.43
CA LYS A 287 -33.48 9.60 6.30
C LYS A 287 -33.07 8.16 5.99
N GLN A 288 -33.72 7.23 6.66
CA GLN A 288 -33.51 5.80 6.50
C GLN A 288 -34.28 5.29 5.27
N SER A 289 -33.63 4.46 4.46
CA SER A 289 -34.20 3.90 3.23
C SER A 289 -34.64 2.44 3.36
N TRP A 290 -34.37 1.79 4.48
CA TRP A 290 -34.66 0.37 4.72
C TRP A 290 -35.67 0.21 5.85
N SER A 291 -36.33 -0.95 5.93
CA SER A 291 -37.38 -1.24 6.90
C SER A 291 -37.12 -2.54 7.65
N ALA A 292 -37.41 -2.54 8.95
CA ALA A 292 -37.45 -3.69 9.85
C ALA A 292 -38.46 -3.40 10.99
N PRO A 293 -38.82 -4.37 11.83
CA PRO A 293 -39.77 -4.13 12.93
C PRO A 293 -39.40 -2.95 13.85
N HIS A 294 -38.09 -2.70 14.04
CA HIS A 294 -37.55 -1.59 14.83
C HIS A 294 -37.11 -0.38 13.98
N MET A 295 -37.38 -0.38 12.66
CA MET A 295 -36.91 0.65 11.71
C MET A 295 -38.00 1.00 10.69
N LYS A 296 -38.53 2.21 10.77
CA LYS A 296 -39.58 2.71 9.87
C LYS A 296 -38.94 3.51 8.72
N PRO A 297 -39.17 3.14 7.45
CA PRO A 297 -38.60 3.85 6.30
C PRO A 297 -39.13 5.28 6.23
N GLY A 298 -38.28 6.21 5.78
CA GLY A 298 -38.63 7.63 5.61
C GLY A 298 -38.40 8.50 6.85
N LYS A 299 -38.23 7.91 8.03
CA LYS A 299 -37.79 8.60 9.25
C LYS A 299 -36.30 8.87 9.26
N THR A 300 -35.89 9.93 9.93
CA THR A 300 -34.49 10.22 10.26
C THR A 300 -33.99 9.27 11.35
N TRP A 301 -32.67 9.08 11.45
CA TRP A 301 -32.07 8.31 12.54
C TRP A 301 -32.41 8.87 13.92
N ALA A 302 -32.52 10.20 14.05
CA ALA A 302 -32.95 10.85 15.29
C ALA A 302 -34.36 10.41 15.70
N GLU A 303 -35.33 10.52 14.78
CA GLU A 303 -36.73 10.18 15.05
C GLU A 303 -36.89 8.73 15.49
N THR A 304 -36.19 7.80 14.85
CA THR A 304 -36.25 6.38 15.22
C THR A 304 -35.53 6.09 16.54
N ALA A 305 -34.42 6.76 16.83
CA ALA A 305 -33.72 6.59 18.11
C ALA A 305 -34.49 7.15 19.31
N THR A 306 -35.42 8.08 19.08
CA THR A 306 -36.25 8.70 20.12
C THR A 306 -37.69 8.17 20.17
N GLU A 307 -38.09 7.32 19.22
CA GLU A 307 -39.37 6.60 19.32
C GLU A 307 -39.29 5.63 20.50
N GLU A 308 -40.25 5.73 21.43
CA GLU A 308 -40.44 4.70 22.43
C GLU A 308 -40.76 3.37 21.71
N VAL A 309 -40.07 2.31 22.11
CA VAL A 309 -40.37 0.96 21.62
C VAL A 309 -41.67 0.53 22.29
N GLU A 310 -42.79 0.59 21.55
CA GLU A 310 -44.07 -0.02 21.96
C GLU A 310 -43.96 -1.54 22.11
#